data_AF-K1SPH0-F1
#
_entry.id   AF-K1SPH0-F1
#
_cell.length_a   1.000
_cell.length_b   1.000
_cell.length_c   1.000
_cell.angle_alpha   90.00
_cell.angle_beta   90.00
_cell.angle_gamma   90.00
#
_symmetry.space_group_name_H-M   'P 1'
#
loop_
_entity.id
_entity.type
_entity.pdbx_description
1 polymer ?
#
loop_
_entity_poly.entity_id
_entity_poly.type
_entity_poly.pdbx_seq_one_letter_code
_entity_poly.pdbx_strand_id
1 'polypeptide(L)'
;GDLVLAACGRSAAADGFFTCGMYVVCGMAEELAFRGYLWEHTQRLRPLTAAVLNAAVFGVFHAVNLIGGAPGAVGIQAVCAACTGFALCGTVAYYRSIVPALGIHALINLFGGLFPADDLRGAGLLVSGFCAACSVLVGLWMLRAEENGKHETVH
;
A
#
# COMPACT_ATOMS: atom_id res chain seq x y z
N GLY A 1 1.82 20.96 19.01
CA GLY A 1 2.61 21.00 17.77
C GLY A 1 3.47 22.25 17.69
N ASP A 2 2.90 23.40 18.04
CA ASP A 2 3.42 24.69 17.55
C ASP A 2 4.61 25.27 18.31
N LEU A 3 4.90 24.81 19.53
CA LEU A 3 6.01 25.36 20.33
C LEU A 3 7.41 24.83 19.93
N VAL A 4 7.48 23.60 19.37
CA VAL A 4 8.73 22.96 18.94
C VAL A 4 9.11 23.36 17.50
N LEU A 5 8.12 23.80 16.72
CA LEU A 5 8.31 24.30 15.35
C LEU A 5 8.87 25.73 15.30
N ALA A 6 8.65 26.55 16.34
CA ALA A 6 9.13 27.93 16.39
C ALA A 6 10.61 28.10 16.75
N ALA A 7 11.25 27.09 17.36
CA ALA A 7 12.60 27.22 17.94
C ALA A 7 13.77 26.93 16.97
N CYS A 8 13.50 26.28 15.84
CA CYS A 8 14.53 25.92 14.86
C CYS A 8 14.19 26.62 13.56
N GLY A 9 14.91 27.69 13.20
CA GLY A 9 14.81 28.29 11.87
C GLY A 9 15.07 27.21 10.80
N ARG A 10 14.02 26.74 10.13
CA ARG A 10 14.09 25.68 9.12
C ARG A 10 14.02 26.30 7.74
N SER A 11 14.94 25.90 6.87
CA SER A 11 14.80 26.11 5.44
C SER A 11 13.73 25.16 4.91
N ALA A 12 12.97 25.58 3.90
CA ALA A 12 11.97 24.74 3.24
C ALA A 12 12.52 23.38 2.75
N ALA A 13 13.84 23.29 2.53
CA ALA A 13 14.53 22.05 2.18
C ALA A 13 14.57 21.02 3.34
N ALA A 14 14.74 21.47 4.59
CA ALA A 14 14.72 20.60 5.76
C ALA A 14 13.32 20.05 6.03
N ASP A 15 12.29 20.86 5.80
CA ASP A 15 10.89 20.44 5.93
C ASP A 15 10.48 19.46 4.83
N GLY A 16 10.93 19.69 3.59
CA GLY A 16 10.74 18.75 2.47
C GLY A 16 11.42 17.41 2.70
N PHE A 17 12.68 17.40 3.15
CA PHE A 17 13.40 16.17 3.46
C PHE A 17 12.71 15.34 4.56
N PHE A 18 12.28 15.98 5.64
CA PHE A 18 11.58 15.32 6.74
C PHE A 18 10.25 14.71 6.27
N THR A 19 9.50 15.44 5.44
CA THR A 19 8.22 14.97 4.90
C THR A 19 8.39 13.74 4.01
N CYS A 20 9.38 13.76 3.09
CA CYS A 20 9.71 12.59 2.27
C CYS A 20 10.11 11.38 3.12
N GLY A 21 10.93 11.59 4.16
CA GLY A 21 11.32 10.55 5.10
C GLY A 21 10.13 9.92 5.80
N MET A 22 9.15 10.73 6.22
CA MET A 22 7.93 10.24 6.86
C MET A 22 7.08 9.37 5.93
N TYR A 23 6.93 9.71 4.64
CA TYR A 23 6.18 8.88 3.69
C TYR A 23 6.80 7.50 3.50
N VAL A 24 8.13 7.42 3.41
CA VAL A 24 8.87 6.16 3.31
C VAL A 24 8.67 5.33 4.58
N VAL A 25 8.88 5.93 5.75
CA VAL A 25 8.77 5.23 7.03
C VAL A 25 7.34 4.73 7.28
N CYS A 26 6.31 5.53 6.97
CA CYS A 26 4.92 5.09 7.07
C CYS A 26 4.63 3.89 6.18
N GLY A 27 5.01 3.94 4.90
CA GLY A 27 4.82 2.80 3.99
C GLY A 27 5.53 1.54 4.48
N MET A 28 6.74 1.69 5.03
CA MET A 28 7.46 0.57 5.62
C MET A 28 6.78 -0.01 6.88
N ALA A 29 6.33 0.86 7.78
CA ALA A 29 5.65 0.45 9.00
C ALA A 29 4.34 -0.29 8.70
N GLU A 30 3.59 0.19 7.71
CA GLU A 30 2.38 -0.48 7.23
C GLU A 30 2.69 -1.87 6.69
N GLU A 31 3.70 -2.04 5.82
CA GLU A 31 4.05 -3.38 5.33
C GLU A 31 4.46 -4.33 6.46
N LEU A 32 5.22 -3.88 7.46
CA LEU A 32 5.55 -4.72 8.61
C LEU A 32 4.30 -5.18 9.37
N ALA A 33 3.31 -4.31 9.54
CA ALA A 33 2.06 -4.65 10.21
C ALA A 33 1.18 -5.60 9.36
N PHE A 34 1.01 -5.30 8.07
CA PHE A 34 0.09 -6.02 7.21
C PHE A 34 0.74 -7.28 6.60
N ARG A 35 1.93 -7.17 6.02
CA ARG A 35 2.59 -8.25 5.27
C ARG A 35 3.62 -9.00 6.11
N GLY A 36 4.15 -8.36 7.16
CA GLY A 36 4.92 -9.03 8.20
C GLY A 36 3.99 -9.79 9.13
N TYR A 37 3.22 -9.07 9.94
CA TYR A 37 2.41 -9.68 11.00
C TYR A 37 1.11 -10.32 10.49
N LEU A 38 0.18 -9.56 9.88
CA LEU A 38 -1.15 -10.07 9.55
C LEU A 38 -1.12 -11.20 8.50
N TRP A 39 -0.30 -11.06 7.46
CA TRP A 39 -0.12 -12.09 6.43
C TRP A 39 0.45 -13.40 6.99
N GLU A 40 1.43 -13.34 7.89
CA GLU A 40 2.00 -14.51 8.56
C GLU A 40 0.95 -15.23 9.41
N HIS A 41 0.12 -14.48 10.13
CA HIS A 41 -0.94 -15.04 10.98
C HIS A 41 -2.15 -15.59 10.20
N THR A 42 -2.22 -15.32 8.89
CA THR A 42 -3.28 -15.79 7.98
C THR A 42 -2.82 -16.87 7.00
N GLN A 43 -1.55 -17.32 7.05
CA GLN A 43 -0.99 -18.38 6.18
C GLN A 43 -1.70 -19.74 6.24
N ARG A 44 -2.45 -19.98 7.32
CA ARG A 44 -3.30 -21.17 7.52
C ARG A 44 -4.56 -21.16 6.63
N LEU A 45 -4.90 -20.02 6.04
CA LEU A 45 -5.97 -19.90 5.05
C LEU A 45 -5.42 -20.18 3.65
N ARG A 46 -6.32 -20.36 2.68
CA ARG A 46 -5.92 -20.38 1.26
C ARG A 46 -5.24 -19.05 0.90
N PRO A 47 -4.16 -19.05 0.09
CA PRO A 47 -3.41 -17.83 -0.25
C PRO A 47 -4.30 -16.69 -0.77
N LEU A 48 -5.24 -17.00 -1.66
CA LEU A 48 -6.22 -16.04 -2.17
C LEU A 48 -7.09 -15.45 -1.04
N THR A 49 -7.59 -16.29 -0.14
CA THR A 49 -8.43 -15.84 0.99
C THR A 49 -7.65 -14.97 1.96
N ALA A 50 -6.41 -15.36 2.30
CA ALA A 50 -5.53 -14.54 3.13
C ALA A 50 -5.26 -13.17 2.47
N ALA A 51 -5.01 -13.14 1.17
CA ALA A 51 -4.73 -11.91 0.42
C ALA A 51 -5.96 -10.98 0.37
N VAL A 52 -7.15 -11.52 0.13
CA VAL A 52 -8.39 -10.74 0.13
C VAL A 52 -8.67 -10.15 1.51
N LEU A 53 -8.51 -10.92 2.58
CA LEU A 53 -8.71 -10.43 3.95
C LEU A 53 -7.69 -9.33 4.30
N ASN A 54 -6.42 -9.56 4.00
CA ASN A 54 -5.37 -8.59 4.25
C ASN A 54 -5.62 -7.28 3.48
N ALA A 55 -5.94 -7.38 2.19
CA ALA A 55 -6.28 -6.26 1.33
C ALA A 55 -7.50 -5.47 1.83
N ALA A 56 -8.55 -6.16 2.27
CA ALA A 56 -9.75 -5.52 2.80
C ALA A 56 -9.45 -4.74 4.08
N VAL A 57 -8.73 -5.34 5.03
CA VAL A 57 -8.35 -4.66 6.28
C VAL A 57 -7.42 -3.47 5.98
N PHE A 58 -6.50 -3.62 5.03
CA PHE A 58 -5.58 -2.56 4.61
C PHE A 58 -6.31 -1.36 3.96
N GLY A 59 -7.31 -1.63 3.10
CA GLY A 59 -8.17 -0.58 2.56
C GLY A 59 -9.01 0.12 3.63
N VAL A 60 -9.58 -0.63 4.57
CA VAL A 60 -10.34 -0.05 5.70
C VAL A 60 -9.44 0.77 6.62
N PHE A 61 -8.19 0.34 6.85
CA PHE A 61 -7.22 1.10 7.63
C PHE A 61 -7.01 2.52 7.08
N HIS A 62 -7.06 2.70 5.76
CA HIS A 62 -6.95 4.03 5.14
C HIS A 62 -8.12 4.97 5.46
N ALA A 63 -9.22 4.49 6.04
CA ALA A 63 -10.28 5.35 6.55
C ALA A 63 -9.80 6.28 7.69
N VAL A 64 -8.66 6.00 8.34
CA VAL A 64 -8.03 6.95 9.28
C VAL A 64 -7.71 8.30 8.63
N ASN A 65 -7.51 8.33 7.31
CA ASN A 65 -7.25 9.56 6.56
C ASN A 65 -8.48 10.46 6.44
N LEU A 66 -9.66 10.02 6.89
CA LEU A 66 -10.80 10.92 7.11
C LEU A 66 -10.47 11.99 8.17
N ILE A 67 -9.45 11.77 9.00
CA ILE A 67 -8.88 12.80 9.88
C ILE A 67 -8.09 13.78 9.01
N GLY A 68 -8.78 14.78 8.47
CA GLY A 68 -8.20 15.85 7.64
C GLY A 68 -8.35 15.65 6.13
N GLY A 69 -8.81 14.47 5.67
CA GLY A 69 -9.07 14.19 4.26
C GLY A 69 -10.54 14.36 3.86
N ALA A 70 -10.77 14.68 2.59
CA ALA A 70 -12.11 14.76 2.02
C ALA A 70 -12.71 13.35 1.82
N PRO A 71 -13.95 13.06 2.25
CA PRO A 71 -14.51 11.70 2.22
C PRO A 71 -14.48 11.01 0.84
N GLY A 72 -14.73 11.75 -0.25
CA GLY A 72 -14.65 11.19 -1.60
C GLY A 72 -13.23 10.75 -1.98
N ALA A 73 -12.23 11.57 -1.66
CA ALA A 73 -10.82 11.27 -1.92
C ALA A 73 -10.33 10.09 -1.08
N VAL A 74 -10.69 10.05 0.20
CA VAL A 74 -10.34 8.95 1.10
C VAL A 74 -11.04 7.66 0.68
N GLY A 75 -12.29 7.72 0.20
CA GLY A 75 -13.00 6.55 -0.32
C GLY A 75 -12.29 5.92 -1.53
N ILE A 76 -11.85 6.73 -2.49
CA ILE A 76 -11.08 6.25 -3.65
C ILE A 76 -9.72 5.74 -3.22
N GLN A 77 -9.03 6.47 -2.33
CA GLN A 77 -7.76 6.03 -1.75
C GLN A 77 -7.89 4.66 -1.07
N ALA A 78 -8.95 4.43 -0.29
CA ALA A 78 -9.17 3.15 0.40
C ALA A 78 -9.39 2.00 -0.58
N VAL A 79 -10.11 2.21 -1.68
CA VAL A 79 -10.30 1.20 -2.73
C VAL A 79 -8.98 0.92 -3.46
N CYS A 80 -8.25 1.96 -3.86
CA CYS A 80 -6.92 1.81 -4.47
C CYS A 80 -5.95 1.10 -3.54
N ALA A 81 -5.92 1.47 -2.25
CA ALA A 81 -5.11 0.84 -1.23
C ALA A 81 -5.44 -0.64 -1.08
N ALA A 82 -6.73 -1.02 -1.04
CA ALA A 82 -7.12 -2.43 -1.03
C ALA A 82 -6.59 -3.19 -2.27
N CYS A 83 -6.77 -2.63 -3.48
CA CYS A 83 -6.29 -3.25 -4.71
C CYS A 83 -4.76 -3.39 -4.76
N THR A 84 -4.02 -2.35 -4.39
CA THR A 84 -2.56 -2.38 -4.26
C THR A 84 -2.13 -3.34 -3.17
N GLY A 85 -2.80 -3.34 -2.02
CA GLY A 85 -2.51 -4.22 -0.91
C GLY A 85 -2.68 -5.70 -1.26
N PHE A 86 -3.64 -6.02 -2.11
CA PHE A 86 -3.79 -7.36 -2.68
C PHE A 86 -2.58 -7.73 -3.55
N ALA A 87 -2.10 -6.83 -4.41
CA ALA A 87 -0.89 -7.03 -5.22
C ALA A 87 0.36 -7.23 -4.36
N LEU A 88 0.48 -6.48 -3.25
CA LEU A 88 1.59 -6.61 -2.30
C LEU A 88 1.55 -7.96 -1.58
N CYS A 89 0.37 -8.50 -1.25
CA CYS A 89 0.26 -9.86 -0.75
C CYS A 89 0.75 -10.88 -1.78
N GLY A 90 0.36 -10.73 -3.05
CA GLY A 90 0.87 -11.55 -4.15
C GLY A 90 2.38 -11.46 -4.30
N THR A 91 2.94 -10.26 -4.16
CA THR A 91 4.40 -10.01 -4.18
C THR A 91 5.11 -10.78 -3.08
N VAL A 92 4.61 -10.71 -1.84
CA VAL A 92 5.19 -11.44 -0.71
C VAL A 92 5.06 -12.95 -0.89
N ALA A 93 3.92 -13.44 -1.38
CA ALA A 93 3.72 -14.85 -1.68
C ALA A 93 4.73 -15.35 -2.74
N TYR A 94 4.84 -14.64 -3.85
CA TYR A 94 5.66 -15.03 -5.00
C TYR A 94 7.17 -14.96 -4.71
N TYR A 95 7.65 -13.85 -4.14
CA TYR A 95 9.07 -13.67 -3.84
C TYR A 95 9.49 -14.28 -2.49
N ARG A 96 8.53 -14.76 -1.69
CA ARG A 96 8.75 -15.27 -0.32
C ARG A 96 9.53 -14.29 0.56
N SER A 97 9.34 -12.99 0.32
CA SER A 97 10.07 -11.90 0.95
C SER A 97 9.20 -10.66 1.04
N ILE A 98 9.28 -9.97 2.17
CA ILE A 98 8.61 -8.69 2.39
C ILE A 98 9.34 -7.50 1.76
N VAL A 99 10.64 -7.66 1.44
CA VAL A 99 11.50 -6.57 0.97
C VAL A 99 10.98 -5.90 -0.32
N PRO A 100 10.52 -6.64 -1.36
CA PRO A 100 9.97 -6.00 -2.54
C PRO A 100 8.70 -5.19 -2.24
N ALA A 101 7.83 -5.71 -1.36
CA ALA A 101 6.61 -5.03 -0.97
C ALA A 101 6.90 -3.74 -0.18
N LEU A 102 7.90 -3.76 0.73
CA LEU A 102 8.40 -2.59 1.43
C LEU A 102 8.83 -1.48 0.46
N GLY A 103 9.65 -1.84 -0.53
CA GLY A 103 10.14 -0.87 -1.52
C GLY A 103 9.02 -0.29 -2.36
N ILE A 104 8.14 -1.14 -2.90
CA ILE A 104 7.02 -0.69 -3.73
C ILE A 104 6.10 0.25 -2.95
N HIS A 105 5.71 -0.13 -1.73
CA HIS A 105 4.78 0.68 -0.94
C HIS A 105 5.41 1.99 -0.47
N ALA A 106 6.69 1.98 -0.04
CA ALA A 106 7.41 3.21 0.29
C ALA A 106 7.44 4.19 -0.90
N LEU A 107 7.65 3.69 -2.12
CA LEU A 107 7.61 4.53 -3.33
C LEU A 107 6.21 5.05 -3.61
N ILE A 108 5.17 4.23 -3.46
CA ILE A 108 3.78 4.66 -3.66
C ILE A 108 3.43 5.81 -2.69
N ASN A 109 3.77 5.68 -1.41
CA ASN A 109 3.53 6.74 -0.42
C ASN A 109 4.35 8.00 -0.72
N LEU A 110 5.63 7.84 -1.07
CA LEU A 110 6.49 8.96 -1.42
C LEU A 110 5.94 9.74 -2.62
N PHE A 111 5.62 9.06 -3.72
CA PHE A 111 5.13 9.70 -4.93
C PHE A 111 3.69 10.23 -4.77
N GLY A 112 2.82 9.50 -4.07
CA GLY A 112 1.47 9.97 -3.79
C GLY A 112 1.43 11.22 -2.90
N GLY A 113 2.38 11.34 -1.97
CA GLY A 113 2.54 12.51 -1.13
C GLY A 113 3.24 13.70 -1.81
N LEU A 114 4.17 13.44 -2.74
CA LEU A 114 4.87 14.48 -3.52
C LEU A 114 4.05 15.02 -4.69
N PHE A 115 3.22 14.16 -5.30
CA PHE A 115 2.42 14.46 -6.48
C PHE A 115 0.95 14.13 -6.20
N PRO A 116 0.29 14.88 -5.30
CA PRO A 116 -1.12 14.65 -5.02
C PRO A 116 -1.95 14.88 -6.29
N ALA A 117 -2.94 14.02 -6.49
CA ALA A 117 -3.88 14.20 -7.59
C ALA A 117 -4.91 15.28 -7.21
N ASP A 118 -4.74 16.48 -7.76
CA ASP A 118 -5.59 17.63 -7.44
C ASP A 118 -7.01 17.53 -8.03
N ASP A 119 -7.21 16.68 -9.05
CA ASP A 119 -8.48 16.55 -9.76
C ASP A 119 -9.04 15.13 -9.68
N LEU A 120 -9.95 14.93 -8.73
CA LEU A 120 -10.70 13.69 -8.54
C LEU A 120 -11.84 13.50 -9.57
N ARG A 121 -11.73 14.15 -10.73
CA ARG A 121 -12.72 14.12 -11.82
C ARG A 121 -12.06 13.71 -13.13
N GLY A 122 -12.83 13.10 -14.02
CA GLY A 122 -12.36 12.73 -15.36
C GLY A 122 -11.15 11.78 -15.33
N ALA A 123 -10.02 12.25 -15.82
CA ALA A 123 -8.81 11.45 -16.04
C ALA A 123 -8.21 10.86 -14.74
N GLY A 124 -8.29 11.57 -13.61
CA GLY A 124 -7.73 11.09 -12.33
C GLY A 124 -8.40 9.80 -11.83
N LEU A 125 -9.72 9.70 -11.98
CA LEU A 125 -10.48 8.49 -11.65
C LEU A 125 -10.15 7.34 -12.59
N LEU A 126 -9.98 7.63 -13.90
CA LEU A 126 -9.63 6.62 -14.88
C LEU A 126 -8.25 6.03 -14.62
N VAL A 127 -7.25 6.87 -14.32
CA VAL A 127 -5.90 6.43 -13.95
C VAL A 127 -5.94 5.59 -12.66
N SER A 128 -6.65 6.07 -11.63
CA SER A 128 -6.78 5.35 -10.35
C SER A 128 -7.46 3.98 -10.54
N GLY A 129 -8.53 3.93 -11.33
CA GLY A 129 -9.22 2.69 -11.66
C GLY A 129 -8.36 1.72 -12.49
N PHE A 130 -7.60 2.23 -13.45
CA PHE A 130 -6.67 1.44 -14.24
C PHE A 130 -5.56 0.84 -13.36
N CYS A 131 -4.91 1.66 -12.51
CA CYS A 131 -3.89 1.20 -11.57
C CYS A 131 -4.44 0.15 -10.59
N ALA A 132 -5.67 0.36 -10.07
CA ALA A 132 -6.34 -0.60 -9.21
C ALA A 132 -6.58 -1.94 -9.93
N ALA A 133 -7.09 -1.91 -11.16
CA ALA A 133 -7.31 -3.11 -11.97
C ALA A 133 -5.99 -3.85 -12.25
N CYS A 134 -4.94 -3.14 -12.67
CA CYS A 134 -3.61 -3.73 -12.88
C CYS A 134 -3.06 -4.37 -11.60
N SER A 135 -3.23 -3.73 -10.45
CA SER A 135 -2.80 -4.26 -9.15
C SER A 135 -3.48 -5.59 -8.84
N VAL A 136 -4.81 -5.67 -9.02
CA VAL A 136 -5.57 -6.91 -8.81
C VAL A 136 -5.10 -8.01 -9.76
N LEU A 137 -4.92 -7.70 -11.05
CA LEU A 137 -4.48 -8.68 -12.05
C LEU A 137 -3.09 -9.23 -11.74
N VAL A 138 -2.13 -8.36 -11.40
CA VAL A 138 -0.76 -8.78 -11.03
C VAL A 138 -0.77 -9.61 -9.75
N GLY A 139 -1.52 -9.19 -8.72
CA GLY A 139 -1.66 -9.96 -7.49
C GLY A 139 -2.26 -11.35 -7.73
N LEU A 140 -3.29 -11.45 -8.56
CA LEU A 140 -3.93 -12.71 -8.92
C LEU A 140 -2.97 -13.62 -9.68
N TRP A 141 -2.21 -13.06 -10.63
CA TRP A 141 -1.22 -13.79 -11.38
C TRP A 141 -0.11 -14.34 -10.47
N MET A 142 0.44 -13.51 -9.58
CA MET A 142 1.50 -13.90 -8.64
C MET A 142 1.04 -15.02 -7.70
N LEU A 143 -0.17 -14.92 -7.14
CA LEU A 143 -0.72 -15.96 -6.26
C LEU A 143 -0.92 -17.28 -7.00
N ARG A 144 -1.42 -17.25 -8.25
CA ARG A 144 -1.60 -18.46 -9.06
C ARG A 144 -0.28 -19.10 -9.47
N ALA A 145 0.71 -18.29 -9.83
CA ALA A 145 2.04 -18.79 -10.18
C ALA A 145 2.70 -19.52 -8.99
N GLU A 146 2.49 -19.00 -7.77
CA GLU A 146 2.96 -19.62 -6.52
C GLU A 146 2.26 -20.95 -6.23
N GLU A 147 0.93 -20.99 -6.37
CA GLU A 147 0.14 -22.22 -6.18
C GLU A 147 0.53 -23.32 -7.19
N ASN A 148 0.73 -22.96 -8.46
CA ASN A 148 1.14 -23.91 -9.50
C ASN A 148 2.55 -24.45 -9.27
N GLY A 149 3.51 -23.61 -8.89
CA GLY A 149 4.89 -24.04 -8.61
C GLY A 149 4.97 -25.01 -7.43
N LYS A 150 4.11 -24.88 -6.42
CA LYS A 150 4.00 -25.88 -5.34
C LYS A 150 3.58 -27.24 -5.87
N HIS A 151 2.59 -27.29 -6.77
CA HIS A 151 2.06 -28.56 -7.29
C HIS A 151 3.09 -29.34 -8.12
N GLU A 152 3.96 -28.66 -8.87
CA GLU A 152 5.00 -29.30 -9.67
C GLU A 152 6.10 -29.96 -8.83
N THR A 153 6.33 -29.50 -7.59
CA THR A 153 7.37 -30.05 -6.69
C THR A 153 6.96 -31.29 -5.89
N VAL A 154 5.69 -31.72 -5.98
CA VAL A 154 5.15 -32.88 -5.23
C VAL A 154 5.10 -34.17 -6.08
N HIS A 155 5.57 -34.11 -7.33
CA HIS A 155 5.65 -35.24 -8.26
C HIS A 155 7.10 -35.65 -8.52
#